data_AF-A0A9J6C7Y9-F1
#
_entry.id   AF-A0A9J6C7Y9-F1
#
_cell.length_a   1.000
_cell.length_b   1.000
_cell.length_c   1.000
_cell.angle_alpha   90.00
_cell.angle_beta   90.00
_cell.angle_gamma   90.00
#
_symmetry.space_group_name_H-M   'P 1'
#
loop_
_entity.id
_entity.type
_entity.pdbx_description
1 polymer ?
#
loop_
_entity_poly.entity_id
_entity_poly.type
_entity_poly.pdbx_seq_one_letter_code
_entity_poly.pdbx_strand_id
1 'polypeptide(L)'
;MALWIVFLINLIVLISRNAIAADECDQLPENVDMNYEACCQFPNITDPAVEKKISDLTKDIKPDAKPTEKYLMACKIAQSVFTEMKLVKDNSVDKDAYSKMIDSKVKDDAAFWRQPLKDALDQCQKPITASGTKITDIFSQPPFNIKKEDCDAQYLVMFLCLHLDTFANCPSQAFKVNDKDPNFKQCSSIQSWFKKCGKDIDALKKVVERNNPAK
;
A
#
# COMPACT_ATOMS: atom_id res chain seq x y z
N MET A 1 -5.67 -1.72 -14.76
CA MET A 1 -5.02 -1.27 -13.51
C MET A 1 -4.27 -2.37 -12.74
N ALA A 2 -4.56 -3.66 -12.95
CA ALA A 2 -4.06 -4.76 -12.12
C ALA A 2 -2.55 -5.14 -12.22
N LEU A 3 -1.81 -4.73 -13.26
CA LEU A 3 -0.43 -5.22 -13.47
C LEU A 3 0.68 -4.41 -12.76
N TRP A 4 0.41 -3.18 -12.33
CA TRP A 4 1.44 -2.30 -11.75
C TRP A 4 1.53 -2.41 -10.22
N ILE A 5 0.46 -2.91 -9.60
CA ILE A 5 0.33 -3.09 -8.16
C ILE A 5 1.21 -4.25 -7.66
N VAL A 6 1.40 -5.31 -8.48
CA VAL A 6 2.30 -6.44 -8.17
C VAL A 6 3.77 -5.97 -7.97
N PHE A 7 4.21 -4.91 -8.66
CA PHE A 7 5.56 -4.33 -8.51
C PHE A 7 5.72 -3.41 -7.29
N LEU A 8 4.65 -2.80 -6.81
CA LEU A 8 4.62 -1.92 -5.63
C LEU A 8 4.81 -2.69 -4.31
N ILE A 9 4.59 -4.00 -4.30
CA ILE A 9 4.61 -4.82 -3.08
C ILE A 9 6.02 -5.34 -2.76
N ASN A 10 6.92 -5.45 -3.74
CA ASN A 10 8.35 -5.66 -3.48
C ASN A 10 9.03 -4.42 -2.84
N LEU A 11 8.30 -3.32 -2.64
CA LEU A 11 8.84 -2.02 -2.23
C LEU A 11 8.65 -1.71 -0.74
N ILE A 12 7.55 -2.07 -0.07
CA ILE A 12 7.21 -1.43 1.22
C ILE A 12 6.39 -2.33 2.13
N VAL A 13 6.89 -2.50 3.35
CA VAL A 13 6.04 -2.33 4.53
C VAL A 13 6.95 -1.77 5.64
N LEU A 14 6.64 -0.60 6.23
CA LEU A 14 7.56 0.08 7.17
C LEU A 14 6.78 0.89 8.21
N ILE A 15 5.99 0.29 9.12
CA ILE A 15 5.32 1.09 10.17
C ILE A 15 5.08 0.36 11.53
N SER A 16 5.89 0.73 12.54
CA SER A 16 5.72 0.67 14.02
C SER A 16 5.94 -0.63 14.83
N ARG A 17 6.84 -0.52 15.82
CA ARG A 17 7.29 -1.56 16.76
C ARG A 17 6.14 -2.24 17.53
N ASN A 18 6.05 -3.56 17.40
CA ASN A 18 5.74 -4.48 18.48
C ASN A 18 6.62 -5.71 18.26
N ALA A 19 7.31 -6.18 19.31
CA ALA A 19 8.14 -7.37 19.25
C ALA A 19 7.22 -8.59 19.03
N ILE A 20 7.06 -8.98 17.77
CA ILE A 20 6.47 -10.27 17.39
C ILE A 20 7.63 -11.26 17.35
N ALA A 21 7.38 -12.53 17.68
CA ALA A 21 8.38 -13.58 17.53
C ALA A 21 8.98 -13.50 16.12
N ALA A 22 10.29 -13.25 16.06
CA ALA A 22 10.99 -12.79 14.87
C ALA A 22 11.07 -13.84 13.75
N ASP A 23 10.64 -15.08 13.99
CA ASP A 23 10.71 -16.18 13.02
C ASP A 23 9.57 -16.16 12.00
N GLU A 24 8.33 -15.84 12.42
CA GLU A 24 7.16 -15.90 11.53
C GLU A 24 6.99 -14.67 10.63
N CYS A 25 7.48 -13.50 11.03
CA CYS A 25 7.35 -12.27 10.24
C CYS A 25 8.52 -12.04 9.28
N ASP A 26 9.59 -12.81 9.42
CA ASP A 26 10.81 -12.67 8.65
C ASP A 26 10.67 -13.12 7.19
N GLN A 27 9.60 -13.83 6.86
CA GLN A 27 9.32 -14.34 5.52
C GLN A 27 7.85 -14.13 5.15
N LEU A 28 7.59 -13.83 3.88
CA LEU A 28 6.24 -13.94 3.33
C LEU A 28 5.84 -15.43 3.32
N PRO A 29 4.54 -15.76 3.42
CA PRO A 29 4.08 -17.13 3.23
C PRO A 29 4.57 -17.70 1.88
N GLU A 30 4.91 -19.00 1.85
CA GLU A 30 5.41 -19.65 0.64
C GLU A 30 4.40 -19.61 -0.52
N ASN A 31 4.91 -19.56 -1.77
CA ASN A 31 4.13 -19.59 -3.02
C ASN A 31 3.15 -18.43 -3.21
N VAL A 32 3.42 -17.29 -2.60
CA VAL A 32 2.60 -16.10 -2.76
C VAL A 32 2.98 -15.34 -4.02
N ASP A 33 2.24 -15.56 -5.10
CA ASP A 33 2.09 -14.53 -6.14
C ASP A 33 1.12 -13.47 -5.59
N MET A 34 1.61 -12.24 -5.38
CA MET A 34 0.97 -11.21 -4.54
C MET A 34 -0.15 -10.46 -5.28
N ASN A 35 -1.12 -11.20 -5.80
CA ASN A 35 -2.35 -10.59 -6.32
C ASN A 35 -3.42 -10.52 -5.22
N TYR A 36 -3.22 -9.65 -4.22
CA TYR A 36 -4.21 -9.46 -3.15
C TYR A 36 -5.54 -8.92 -3.68
N GLU A 37 -5.58 -8.30 -4.87
CA GLU A 37 -6.81 -7.91 -5.55
C GLU A 37 -7.61 -9.12 -6.06
N ALA A 38 -6.96 -10.26 -6.27
CA ALA A 38 -7.64 -11.54 -6.50
C ALA A 38 -8.29 -12.07 -5.21
N CYS A 39 -7.75 -11.72 -4.05
CA CYS A 39 -8.26 -12.13 -2.74
C CYS A 39 -9.36 -11.22 -2.21
N CYS A 40 -9.29 -9.91 -2.46
CA CYS A 40 -10.17 -8.90 -1.89
C CYS A 40 -10.71 -7.94 -2.96
N GLN A 41 -12.01 -7.67 -2.92
CA GLN A 41 -12.69 -6.69 -3.78
C GLN A 41 -12.70 -5.31 -3.12
N PHE A 42 -11.77 -4.46 -3.54
CA PHE A 42 -11.75 -3.05 -3.12
C PHE A 42 -12.85 -2.25 -3.84
N PRO A 43 -13.48 -1.28 -3.15
CA PRO A 43 -14.38 -0.35 -3.81
C PRO A 43 -13.57 0.59 -4.71
N ASN A 44 -14.08 0.90 -5.90
CA ASN A 44 -13.47 1.96 -6.70
C ASN A 44 -13.89 3.32 -6.13
N ILE A 45 -12.96 3.98 -5.45
CA ILE A 45 -13.13 5.32 -4.87
C ILE A 45 -12.39 6.41 -5.66
N THR A 46 -11.71 6.03 -6.75
CA THR A 46 -10.87 6.91 -7.56
C THR A 46 -11.71 7.57 -8.65
N ASP A 47 -11.42 8.84 -8.95
CA ASP A 47 -12.08 9.56 -10.04
C ASP A 47 -11.48 9.21 -11.41
N PRO A 48 -12.29 9.14 -12.49
CA PRO A 48 -11.79 8.82 -13.83
C PRO A 48 -10.67 9.75 -14.32
N ALA A 49 -10.68 11.02 -13.89
CA ALA A 49 -9.60 11.96 -14.19
C ALA A 49 -8.28 11.57 -13.53
N VAL A 50 -8.34 11.06 -12.29
CA VAL A 50 -7.18 10.54 -11.55
C VAL A 50 -6.69 9.26 -12.20
N GLU A 51 -7.59 8.35 -12.54
CA GLU A 51 -7.25 7.12 -13.27
C GLU A 51 -6.54 7.43 -14.61
N LYS A 52 -7.05 8.41 -15.37
CA LYS A 52 -6.42 8.87 -16.60
C LYS A 52 -5.02 9.42 -16.32
N LYS A 53 -4.84 10.26 -15.29
CA LYS A 53 -3.52 10.80 -14.94
C LYS A 53 -2.53 9.71 -14.55
N ILE A 54 -2.97 8.71 -13.78
CA ILE A 54 -2.15 7.53 -13.44
C ILE A 54 -1.78 6.74 -14.70
N SER A 55 -2.74 6.54 -15.62
CA SER A 55 -2.48 5.90 -16.90
C SER A 55 -1.45 6.69 -17.73
N ASP A 56 -1.56 8.01 -17.75
CA ASP A 56 -0.63 8.89 -18.48
C ASP A 56 0.79 8.87 -17.87
N LEU A 57 0.91 8.70 -16.55
CA LEU A 57 2.20 8.52 -15.87
C LEU A 57 2.85 7.16 -16.18
N THR A 58 2.03 6.13 -16.37
CA THR A 58 2.51 4.74 -16.50
C THR A 58 2.73 4.27 -17.93
N LYS A 59 2.15 4.95 -18.93
CA LYS A 59 2.20 4.53 -20.34
C LYS A 59 3.62 4.38 -20.92
N ASP A 60 4.58 5.13 -20.40
CA ASP A 60 5.95 5.17 -20.91
C ASP A 60 6.92 4.29 -20.11
N ILE A 61 6.43 3.57 -19.09
CA ILE A 61 7.27 2.65 -18.32
C ILE A 61 7.59 1.43 -19.17
N LYS A 62 8.86 1.26 -19.48
CA LYS A 62 9.32 0.09 -20.22
C LYS A 62 9.29 -1.16 -19.32
N PRO A 63 9.00 -2.36 -19.86
CA PRO A 63 9.05 -3.61 -19.09
C PRO A 63 10.39 -3.83 -18.38
N ASP A 64 11.49 -3.40 -19.01
CA ASP A 64 12.88 -3.50 -18.56
C ASP A 64 13.36 -2.29 -17.73
N ALA A 65 12.45 -1.40 -17.31
CA ALA A 65 12.79 -0.29 -16.44
C ALA A 65 13.50 -0.77 -15.16
N LYS A 66 14.51 -0.01 -14.75
CA LYS A 66 15.30 -0.31 -13.54
C LYS A 66 14.40 -0.25 -12.30
N PRO A 67 14.70 -1.00 -11.23
CA PRO A 67 13.93 -0.95 -9.99
C PRO A 67 13.74 0.48 -9.46
N THR A 68 14.80 1.29 -9.46
CA THR A 68 14.75 2.71 -9.06
C THR A 68 13.72 3.53 -9.84
N GLU A 69 13.58 3.30 -11.15
CA GLU A 69 12.62 4.00 -12.00
C GLU A 69 11.19 3.57 -11.65
N LYS A 70 10.98 2.27 -11.41
CA LYS A 70 9.69 1.73 -10.96
C LYS A 70 9.28 2.30 -9.60
N TYR A 71 10.24 2.45 -8.67
CA TYR A 71 10.01 3.01 -7.34
C TYR A 71 9.71 4.50 -7.36
N LEU A 72 10.44 5.27 -8.15
CA LEU A 72 10.14 6.69 -8.34
C LEU A 72 8.75 6.87 -8.94
N MET A 73 8.39 6.02 -9.91
CA MET A 73 7.08 6.08 -10.55
C MET A 73 5.95 5.73 -9.60
N ALA A 74 6.12 4.67 -8.81
CA ALA A 74 5.25 4.33 -7.69
C ALA A 74 4.99 5.52 -6.76
N CYS A 75 6.06 6.24 -6.40
CA CYS A 75 5.95 7.44 -5.58
C CYS A 75 5.12 8.54 -6.27
N LYS A 76 5.39 8.83 -7.55
CA LYS A 76 4.67 9.85 -8.32
C LYS A 76 3.18 9.51 -8.48
N ILE A 77 2.83 8.23 -8.63
CA ILE A 77 1.44 7.77 -8.65
C ILE A 77 0.78 8.05 -7.30
N ALA A 78 1.40 7.63 -6.19
CA ALA A 78 0.87 7.84 -4.86
C ALA A 78 0.66 9.33 -4.55
N GLN A 79 1.66 10.17 -4.84
CA GLN A 79 1.55 11.62 -4.70
C GLN A 79 0.40 12.18 -5.56
N SER A 80 0.29 11.75 -6.83
CA SER A 80 -0.78 12.21 -7.72
C SER A 80 -2.17 11.83 -7.20
N VAL A 81 -2.34 10.63 -6.64
CA VAL A 81 -3.63 10.22 -6.03
C VAL A 81 -4.05 11.21 -4.96
N PHE A 82 -3.19 11.50 -3.98
CA PHE A 82 -3.56 12.42 -2.90
C PHE A 82 -3.75 13.86 -3.38
N THR A 83 -2.91 14.36 -4.29
CA THR A 83 -3.02 15.74 -4.77
C THR A 83 -4.25 15.96 -5.65
N GLU A 84 -4.50 15.08 -6.62
CA GLU A 84 -5.62 15.24 -7.55
C GLU A 84 -6.97 15.05 -6.85
N MET A 85 -7.04 14.15 -5.86
CA MET A 85 -8.23 13.96 -5.05
C MET A 85 -8.41 15.04 -3.98
N LYS A 86 -7.52 16.04 -3.92
CA LYS A 86 -7.54 17.14 -2.95
C LYS A 86 -7.54 16.66 -1.50
N LEU A 87 -6.76 15.63 -1.24
CA LEU A 87 -6.62 14.97 0.06
C LEU A 87 -5.39 15.48 0.82
N VAL A 88 -4.80 16.61 0.41
CA VAL A 88 -3.59 17.16 1.03
C VAL A 88 -3.90 18.50 1.68
N LYS A 89 -3.51 18.64 2.95
CA LYS A 89 -3.56 19.89 3.71
C LYS A 89 -2.32 19.99 4.59
N ASP A 90 -1.68 21.15 4.58
CA ASP A 90 -0.47 21.44 5.37
C ASP A 90 0.65 20.38 5.18
N ASN A 91 0.85 19.93 3.93
CA ASN A 91 1.81 18.88 3.55
C ASN A 91 1.55 17.50 4.17
N SER A 92 0.33 17.21 4.63
CA SER A 92 -0.10 15.89 5.13
C SER A 92 -1.41 15.49 4.46
N VAL A 93 -1.80 14.22 4.59
CA VAL A 93 -3.15 13.79 4.21
C VAL A 93 -4.19 14.44 5.14
N ASP A 94 -5.19 15.08 4.53
CA ASP A 94 -6.33 15.70 5.19
C ASP A 94 -7.36 14.62 5.55
N LYS A 95 -7.43 14.30 6.84
CA LYS A 95 -8.35 13.30 7.37
C LYS A 95 -9.81 13.62 7.11
N ASP A 96 -10.20 14.89 7.21
CA ASP A 96 -11.59 15.31 7.02
C ASP A 96 -11.96 15.21 5.53
N ALA A 97 -11.07 15.64 4.64
CA ALA A 97 -11.26 15.49 3.20
C ALA A 97 -11.33 14.01 2.80
N TYR A 98 -10.46 13.17 3.35
CA TYR A 98 -10.46 11.73 3.10
C TYR A 98 -11.75 11.08 3.59
N SER A 99 -12.19 11.35 4.82
CA SER A 99 -13.44 10.81 5.35
C SER A 99 -14.64 11.22 4.49
N LYS A 100 -14.73 12.50 4.10
CA LYS A 100 -15.80 13.00 3.22
C LYS A 100 -15.77 12.33 1.85
N MET A 101 -14.60 12.13 1.28
CA MET A 101 -14.43 11.40 0.02
C MET A 101 -14.94 9.96 0.16
N ILE A 102 -14.58 9.25 1.22
CA ILE A 102 -15.07 7.88 1.47
C ILE A 102 -16.60 7.85 1.56
N ASP A 103 -17.20 8.77 2.32
CA ASP A 103 -18.66 8.84 2.45
C ASP A 103 -19.35 9.14 1.11
N SER A 104 -18.73 9.97 0.26
CA SER A 104 -19.28 10.33 -1.04
C SER A 104 -19.07 9.28 -2.13
N LYS A 105 -17.98 8.51 -2.09
CA LYS A 105 -17.57 7.61 -3.19
C LYS A 105 -17.92 6.16 -2.93
N VAL A 106 -17.95 5.72 -1.68
CA VAL A 106 -18.35 4.35 -1.34
C VAL A 106 -19.87 4.23 -1.47
N LYS A 107 -20.27 3.52 -2.53
CA LYS A 107 -21.66 3.19 -2.84
C LYS A 107 -22.28 2.32 -1.75
N ASP A 108 -23.62 2.30 -1.70
CA ASP A 108 -24.36 1.62 -0.62
C ASP A 108 -24.18 0.10 -0.61
N ASP A 109 -24.01 -0.51 -1.79
CA ASP A 109 -23.68 -1.94 -1.95
C ASP A 109 -22.29 -2.29 -1.41
N ALA A 110 -21.43 -1.29 -1.20
CA ALA A 110 -20.11 -1.39 -0.60
C ALA A 110 -20.00 -0.65 0.74
N ALA A 111 -21.10 -0.26 1.38
CA ALA A 111 -21.09 0.57 2.59
C ALA A 111 -20.26 -0.01 3.75
N PHE A 112 -20.12 -1.34 3.81
CA PHE A 112 -19.27 -2.04 4.77
C PHE A 112 -17.78 -1.69 4.65
N TRP A 113 -17.35 -1.03 3.58
CA TRP A 113 -15.99 -0.51 3.41
C TRP A 113 -15.75 0.87 4.04
N ARG A 114 -16.80 1.64 4.38
CA ARG A 114 -16.64 3.03 4.85
C ARG A 114 -15.77 3.10 6.11
N GLN A 115 -16.07 2.27 7.12
CA GLN A 115 -15.32 2.29 8.37
C GLN A 115 -13.90 1.72 8.21
N PRO A 116 -13.67 0.55 7.58
CA PRO A 116 -12.32 0.04 7.34
C PRO A 116 -11.39 1.03 6.62
N LEU A 117 -11.89 1.74 5.61
CA LEU A 117 -11.08 2.73 4.88
C LEU A 117 -10.71 3.94 5.75
N LYS A 118 -11.64 4.41 6.60
CA LYS A 118 -11.37 5.51 7.54
C LYS A 118 -10.41 5.09 8.66
N ASP A 119 -10.60 3.89 9.21
CA ASP A 119 -9.73 3.32 10.23
C ASP A 119 -8.31 3.10 9.71
N ALA A 120 -8.17 2.68 8.45
CA ALA A 120 -6.86 2.52 7.81
C ALA A 120 -6.10 3.85 7.80
N LEU A 121 -6.76 4.98 7.48
CA LEU A 121 -6.09 6.27 7.51
C LEU A 121 -5.57 6.61 8.91
N ASP A 122 -6.38 6.41 9.94
CA ASP A 122 -5.98 6.68 11.32
C ASP A 122 -4.82 5.80 11.78
N GLN A 123 -4.86 4.52 11.43
CA GLN A 123 -3.81 3.55 11.73
C GLN A 123 -2.50 3.89 11.00
N CYS A 124 -2.58 4.47 9.80
CA CYS A 124 -1.42 4.83 8.99
C CYS A 124 -0.82 6.18 9.38
N GLN A 125 -1.66 7.19 9.59
CA GLN A 125 -1.20 8.56 9.82
C GLN A 125 -0.49 8.70 11.17
N LYS A 126 -1.05 8.12 12.24
CA LYS A 126 -0.48 8.20 13.59
C LYS A 126 1.01 7.82 13.66
N PRO A 127 1.44 6.64 13.17
CA PRO A 127 2.84 6.24 13.24
C PRO A 127 3.73 6.95 12.21
N ILE A 128 3.19 7.38 11.05
CA ILE A 128 3.94 8.23 10.10
C ILE A 128 4.29 9.56 10.76
N THR A 129 3.29 10.23 11.36
CA THR A 129 3.50 11.50 12.09
C THR A 129 4.43 11.31 13.29
N ALA A 130 4.26 10.24 14.07
CA ALA A 130 5.10 9.98 15.25
C ALA A 130 6.57 9.67 14.90
N SER A 131 6.83 9.11 13.72
CA SER A 131 8.18 8.76 13.28
C SER A 131 8.93 9.93 12.63
N GLY A 132 8.24 11.03 12.32
CA GLY A 132 8.81 12.16 11.57
C GLY A 132 9.32 11.70 10.20
N THR A 133 10.56 12.08 9.86
CA THR A 133 11.17 11.71 8.56
C THR A 133 11.74 10.31 8.52
N LYS A 134 11.88 9.61 9.66
CA LYS A 134 12.64 8.34 9.73
C LYS A 134 12.13 7.27 8.76
N ILE A 135 10.82 7.21 8.54
CA ILE A 135 10.21 6.23 7.63
C ILE A 135 10.44 6.65 6.17
N THR A 136 10.28 7.94 5.87
CA THR A 136 10.49 8.47 4.51
C THR A 136 11.97 8.44 4.10
N ASP A 137 12.89 8.56 5.07
CA ASP A 137 14.34 8.56 4.83
C ASP A 137 14.82 7.23 4.26
N ILE A 138 14.13 6.12 4.53
CA ILE A 138 14.47 4.81 3.94
C ILE A 138 14.37 4.86 2.42
N PHE A 139 13.39 5.57 1.87
CA PHE A 139 13.20 5.69 0.42
C PHE A 139 14.27 6.55 -0.26
N SER A 140 14.98 7.37 0.50
CA SER A 140 16.12 8.14 -0.03
C SER A 140 17.38 7.30 -0.20
N GLN A 141 17.45 6.14 0.44
CA GLN A 141 18.62 5.26 0.42
C GLN A 141 18.51 4.18 -0.68
N PRO A 142 19.63 3.56 -1.09
CA PRO A 142 19.59 2.38 -1.94
C PRO A 142 18.76 1.24 -1.32
N PRO A 143 18.06 0.43 -2.13
CA PRO A 143 17.99 0.48 -3.59
C PRO A 143 16.98 1.51 -4.15
N PHE A 144 16.24 2.22 -3.30
CA PHE A 144 15.11 3.05 -3.71
C PHE A 144 15.54 4.36 -4.36
N ASN A 145 16.47 5.09 -3.74
CA ASN A 145 17.04 6.35 -4.24
C ASN A 145 15.99 7.41 -4.67
N ILE A 146 14.84 7.47 -4.00
CA ILE A 146 13.79 8.46 -4.25
C ILE A 146 14.15 9.76 -3.54
N LYS A 147 14.43 10.80 -4.33
CA LYS A 147 14.74 12.13 -3.79
C LYS A 147 13.48 12.96 -3.63
N LYS A 148 13.46 13.81 -2.59
CA LYS A 148 12.27 14.62 -2.24
C LYS A 148 11.87 15.59 -3.36
N GLU A 149 12.85 16.11 -4.10
CA GLU A 149 12.62 16.97 -5.27
C GLU A 149 11.92 16.25 -6.44
N ASP A 150 12.08 14.93 -6.55
CA ASP A 150 11.45 14.13 -7.61
C ASP A 150 10.07 13.63 -7.18
N CYS A 151 9.93 13.27 -5.90
CA CYS A 151 8.69 12.86 -5.27
C CYS A 151 8.82 12.87 -3.74
N ASP A 152 7.77 13.32 -3.04
CA ASP A 152 7.73 13.22 -1.58
C ASP A 152 7.31 11.81 -1.15
N ALA A 153 8.27 11.03 -0.66
CA ALA A 153 8.08 9.65 -0.24
C ALA A 153 7.02 9.47 0.85
N GLN A 154 6.61 10.53 1.56
CA GLN A 154 5.51 10.45 2.52
C GLN A 154 4.21 9.95 1.88
N TYR A 155 3.93 10.34 0.63
CA TYR A 155 2.71 9.92 -0.06
C TYR A 155 2.78 8.45 -0.44
N LEU A 156 3.96 7.98 -0.85
CA LEU A 156 4.19 6.57 -1.13
C LEU A 156 3.97 5.71 0.12
N VAL A 157 4.58 6.11 1.25
CA VAL A 157 4.42 5.43 2.54
C VAL A 157 2.95 5.38 2.96
N MET A 158 2.25 6.51 2.89
CA MET A 158 0.84 6.58 3.22
C MET A 158 -0.02 5.71 2.32
N PHE A 159 0.20 5.77 1.00
CA PHE A 159 -0.55 4.99 0.01
C PHE A 159 -0.43 3.49 0.27
N LEU A 160 0.77 3.02 0.58
CA LEU A 160 1.03 1.61 0.84
C LEU A 160 0.50 1.15 2.18
N CYS A 161 0.64 1.97 3.23
CA CYS A 161 -0.01 1.66 4.49
C CYS A 161 -1.53 1.52 4.32
N LEU A 162 -2.18 2.46 3.63
CA LEU A 162 -3.63 2.40 3.39
C LEU A 162 -4.01 1.12 2.64
N HIS A 163 -3.30 0.78 1.56
CA HIS A 163 -3.57 -0.43 0.78
C HIS A 163 -3.43 -1.71 1.62
N LEU A 164 -2.35 -1.81 2.39
CA LEU A 164 -2.05 -3.01 3.17
C LEU A 164 -2.98 -3.15 4.38
N ASP A 165 -3.27 -2.06 5.09
CA ASP A 165 -4.21 -2.10 6.21
C ASP A 165 -5.63 -2.40 5.72
N THR A 166 -6.04 -1.82 4.58
CA THR A 166 -7.34 -2.11 3.96
C THR A 166 -7.43 -3.57 3.52
N PHE A 167 -6.36 -4.15 2.97
CA PHE A 167 -6.34 -5.57 2.62
C PHE A 167 -6.37 -6.48 3.86
N ALA A 168 -5.53 -6.17 4.86
CA ALA A 168 -5.51 -6.88 6.13
C ALA A 168 -6.92 -6.88 6.75
N ASN A 169 -7.62 -5.75 6.70
CA ASN A 169 -8.96 -5.58 7.22
C ASN A 169 -10.08 -5.80 6.18
N CYS A 170 -9.79 -6.51 5.08
CA CYS A 170 -10.77 -6.81 4.03
C CYS A 170 -12.03 -7.46 4.65
N PRO A 171 -13.21 -6.82 4.53
CA PRO A 171 -14.48 -7.37 5.02
C PRO A 171 -14.78 -8.70 4.35
N SER A 172 -15.40 -9.62 5.09
CA SER A 172 -15.72 -10.96 4.57
C SER A 172 -16.62 -10.92 3.34
N GLN A 173 -17.49 -9.90 3.23
CA GLN A 173 -18.35 -9.65 2.07
C GLN A 173 -17.58 -9.31 0.79
N ALA A 174 -16.37 -8.77 0.92
CA ALA A 174 -15.49 -8.42 -0.20
C ALA A 174 -14.37 -9.44 -0.41
N PHE A 175 -14.23 -10.44 0.46
CA PHE A 175 -13.24 -11.49 0.29
C PHE A 175 -13.71 -12.44 -0.83
N LYS A 176 -12.98 -12.47 -1.94
CA LYS A 176 -13.41 -13.12 -3.20
C LYS A 176 -13.28 -14.64 -3.18
N VAL A 177 -12.47 -15.17 -2.28
CA VAL A 177 -12.19 -16.60 -2.17
C VAL A 177 -12.85 -17.19 -0.94
N ASN A 178 -13.35 -18.41 -1.05
CA ASN A 178 -13.93 -19.17 0.06
C ASN A 178 -13.14 -20.47 0.27
N ASP A 179 -13.48 -21.23 1.31
CA ASP A 179 -12.80 -22.47 1.70
C ASP A 179 -12.68 -23.53 0.59
N LYS A 180 -13.46 -23.42 -0.48
CA LYS A 180 -13.43 -24.30 -1.65
C LYS A 180 -12.54 -23.80 -2.79
N ASP A 181 -12.11 -22.54 -2.75
CA ASP A 181 -11.20 -21.96 -3.75
C ASP A 181 -9.76 -22.43 -3.49
N PRO A 182 -9.02 -22.91 -4.50
CA PRO A 182 -7.62 -23.33 -4.34
C PRO A 182 -6.72 -22.21 -3.79
N ASN A 183 -7.07 -20.94 -4.02
CA ASN A 183 -6.32 -19.77 -3.57
C ASN A 183 -6.69 -19.32 -2.15
N PHE A 184 -7.69 -19.93 -1.51
CA PHE A 184 -8.15 -19.51 -0.17
C PHE A 184 -7.07 -19.58 0.88
N LYS A 185 -6.29 -20.68 0.90
CA LYS A 185 -5.18 -20.83 1.85
C LYS A 185 -4.14 -19.74 1.65
N GLN A 186 -3.80 -19.44 0.40
CA GLN A 186 -2.86 -18.38 0.05
C GLN A 186 -3.39 -17.01 0.51
N CYS A 187 -4.59 -16.62 0.08
CA CYS A 187 -5.20 -15.35 0.44
C CYS A 187 -5.36 -15.15 1.95
N SER A 188 -5.81 -16.19 2.66
CA SER A 188 -5.99 -16.14 4.12
C SER A 188 -4.66 -16.06 4.85
N SER A 189 -3.62 -16.75 4.35
CA SER A 189 -2.27 -16.69 4.95
C SER A 189 -1.66 -15.31 4.79
N ILE A 190 -1.77 -14.70 3.61
CA ILE A 190 -1.25 -13.34 3.36
C ILE A 190 -2.01 -12.31 4.19
N GLN A 191 -3.35 -12.41 4.24
CA GLN A 191 -4.16 -11.51 5.06
C GLN A 191 -3.77 -11.61 6.54
N SER A 192 -3.61 -12.84 7.05
CA SER A 192 -3.20 -13.09 8.43
C SER A 192 -1.79 -12.57 8.71
N TRP A 193 -0.87 -12.76 7.75
CA TRP A 193 0.48 -12.25 7.83
C TRP A 193 0.49 -10.72 7.87
N PHE A 194 -0.26 -10.00 7.04
CA PHE A 194 -0.34 -8.54 7.12
C PHE A 194 -0.98 -8.06 8.42
N LYS A 195 -2.01 -8.74 8.94
CA LYS A 195 -2.59 -8.43 10.25
C LYS A 195 -1.57 -8.55 11.38
N LYS A 196 -0.75 -9.60 11.35
CA LYS A 196 0.25 -9.90 12.36
C LYS A 196 1.50 -9.03 12.17
N CYS A 197 2.16 -9.20 11.04
CA CYS A 197 3.50 -8.71 10.72
C CYS A 197 3.52 -7.39 9.96
N GLY A 198 2.41 -6.95 9.37
CA GLY A 198 2.35 -5.71 8.56
C GLY A 198 2.68 -4.43 9.32
N LYS A 199 2.81 -4.51 10.66
CA LYS A 199 3.25 -3.42 11.54
C LYS A 199 4.75 -3.54 11.89
N ASP A 200 5.39 -4.70 11.81
CA ASP A 200 6.78 -4.88 12.22
C ASP A 200 7.81 -4.44 11.15
N ILE A 201 8.26 -3.18 11.23
CA ILE A 201 9.25 -2.57 10.32
C ILE A 201 10.46 -3.47 10.02
N ASP A 202 11.02 -4.11 11.05
CA ASP A 202 12.28 -4.83 10.91
C ASP A 202 12.06 -6.13 10.15
N ALA A 203 10.95 -6.81 10.41
CA ALA A 203 10.53 -7.98 9.67
C ALA A 203 10.32 -7.68 8.17
N LEU A 204 9.69 -6.54 7.90
CA LEU A 204 9.33 -6.13 6.56
C LEU A 204 10.53 -5.65 5.74
N LYS A 205 11.47 -4.93 6.38
CA LYS A 205 12.76 -4.57 5.79
C LYS A 205 13.51 -5.83 5.35
N LYS A 206 13.59 -6.85 6.21
CA LYS A 206 14.23 -8.14 5.87
C LYS A 206 13.55 -8.85 4.70
N VAL A 207 12.22 -8.74 4.57
CA VAL A 207 11.48 -9.29 3.42
C VAL A 207 11.89 -8.57 2.13
N VAL A 208 11.98 -7.25 2.14
CA VAL A 208 12.40 -6.48 0.96
C VAL A 208 13.85 -6.79 0.58
N GLU A 209 14.77 -6.78 1.55
CA GLU A 209 16.19 -7.09 1.31
C GLU A 209 16.40 -8.50 0.74
N ARG A 210 15.60 -9.49 1.19
CA ARG A 210 15.65 -10.87 0.67
C ARG A 210 15.11 -10.99 -0.75
N ASN A 211 14.04 -10.27 -1.07
CA ASN A 211 13.38 -10.36 -2.39
C ASN A 211 13.99 -9.41 -3.44
N ASN A 212 14.83 -8.46 -3.01
CA ASN A 212 15.63 -7.60 -3.86
C ASN A 212 17.12 -7.70 -3.49
N PRO A 213 17.76 -8.87 -3.69
CA PRO A 213 19.19 -8.98 -3.48
C PRO A 213 19.86 -8.01 -4.45
N ALA A 214 20.48 -6.96 -3.91
CA ALA A 214 21.29 -6.03 -4.70
C ALA A 214 22.26 -6.85 -5.57
N LYS A 215 22.02 -6.85 -6.87
CA LYS A 215 22.94 -7.37 -7.88
C LYS A 215 23.56 -6.19 -8.60
#